data_AF-A0A925EAY9-F1
#
_entry.id   AF-A0A925EAY9-F1
#
_cell.length_a   1.000
_cell.length_b   1.000
_cell.length_c   1.000
_cell.angle_alpha   90.00
_cell.angle_beta   90.00
_cell.angle_gamma   90.00
#
_symmetry.space_group_name_H-M   'P 1'
#
loop_
_entity.id
_entity.type
_entity.pdbx_description
1 polymer ?
#
loop_
_entity_poly.entity_id
_entity_poly.type
_entity_poly.pdbx_seq_one_letter_code
_entity_poly.pdbx_strand_id
1 'polypeptide(L)'
;MPCGGPSLCKTDIETIRRWIRGGNPSSDGDPHIKTVDGVRYDFQAAGEFVLLRGENLEIQARHTAVETNAPLGPNAHTGLTSCVSLNTAFAMQVGKHRITYEPNINGKPDPSGLQLRVDSNLVQLGTQGISLVRDGRIMPTSAPGGVQIEASGGTVIVITPGWWEHYQVWYLNIDTRRVRATEGLMGTIAPGNWLPALPDGSLLGPMPDDLDQRYRDLYDKFGNAWKVNDSTTLFDYAPGFSTKSFTIDNWPGRDSSGSCDLPKVFEGKRPLALMTRVAAEQLAAEIVDPDKKSNAIMDLVVTGEAAFAKTYLLADKIARNNYPDPPDLGLPKDFDTLRVSDIRFEWNKTTDKDGDPLTYKLYVWPVNEMPDNNNAIPVSSENHWWRGSLKWALIVGLIGLLLFVFLSYTALKKKRRLLVWLAIIILAAVILAYFFGGRRTSFSRKIPDLKPGNAYFWKVITEDGQGGTVESETRRLNIR
;
A
#
# COMPACT_ATOMS: atom_id res chain seq x y z
N MET A 1 -22.57 22.72 -9.14
CA MET A 1 -22.26 23.36 -10.44
C MET A 1 -23.54 23.96 -11.00
N PRO A 2 -23.57 25.23 -11.41
CA PRO A 2 -24.73 25.86 -12.05
C PRO A 2 -24.52 25.91 -13.57
N CYS A 3 -24.71 24.80 -14.27
CA CYS A 3 -24.86 24.76 -15.73
C CYS A 3 -25.87 23.66 -16.04
N GLY A 4 -27.07 24.02 -16.53
CA GLY A 4 -28.19 23.11 -16.80
C GLY A 4 -28.00 22.18 -18.00
N GLY A 5 -26.87 21.48 -18.07
CA GLY A 5 -26.67 20.38 -19.01
C GLY A 5 -27.48 19.14 -18.61
N PRO A 6 -27.70 18.19 -19.54
CA PRO A 6 -28.34 16.92 -19.22
C PRO A 6 -27.57 16.21 -18.10
N SER A 7 -28.29 15.48 -17.25
CA SER A 7 -27.65 14.67 -16.20
C SER A 7 -26.71 13.66 -16.85
N LEU A 8 -25.46 13.60 -16.40
CA LEU A 8 -24.50 12.59 -16.80
C LEU A 8 -25.10 11.19 -16.61
N CYS A 9 -24.83 10.28 -17.54
CA CYS A 9 -25.27 8.90 -17.36
C CYS A 9 -24.51 8.24 -16.20
N LYS A 10 -25.02 7.12 -15.65
CA LYS A 10 -24.34 6.41 -14.56
C LYS A 10 -22.91 6.03 -14.92
N THR A 11 -22.69 5.57 -16.15
CA THR A 11 -21.38 5.23 -16.69
C THR A 11 -20.43 6.44 -16.73
N ASP A 12 -20.92 7.62 -17.12
CA ASP A 12 -20.10 8.84 -17.13
C ASP A 12 -19.75 9.30 -15.72
N ILE A 13 -20.70 9.20 -14.79
CA ILE A 13 -20.46 9.52 -13.36
C ILE A 13 -19.41 8.58 -12.78
N GLU A 14 -19.49 7.28 -13.07
CA GLU A 14 -18.50 6.30 -12.63
C GLU A 14 -17.14 6.52 -13.29
N THR A 15 -17.12 6.86 -14.58
CA THR A 15 -15.90 7.20 -15.32
C THR A 15 -15.22 8.44 -14.71
N ILE A 16 -15.98 9.51 -14.44
CA ILE A 16 -15.46 10.72 -13.80
C ILE A 16 -15.00 10.43 -12.37
N ARG A 17 -15.76 9.63 -11.60
CA ARG A 17 -15.34 9.22 -10.24
C ARG A 17 -14.04 8.43 -10.28
N ARG A 18 -13.85 7.53 -11.24
CA ARG A 18 -12.60 6.78 -11.45
C ARG A 18 -11.46 7.69 -11.87
N TRP A 19 -11.71 8.66 -12.75
CA TRP A 19 -10.71 9.70 -13.07
C TRP A 19 -10.27 10.52 -11.85
N ILE A 20 -11.21 10.82 -10.95
CA ILE A 20 -10.93 11.61 -9.74
C ILE A 20 -10.27 10.76 -8.64
N ARG A 21 -10.68 9.51 -8.44
CA ARG A 21 -10.22 8.64 -7.34
C ARG A 21 -9.08 7.70 -7.72
N GLY A 22 -8.92 7.38 -9.00
CA GLY A 22 -8.12 6.26 -9.51
C GLY A 22 -8.78 4.89 -9.30
N GLY A 23 -8.23 3.86 -9.93
CA GLY A 23 -8.61 2.46 -9.76
C GLY A 23 -7.76 1.73 -8.72
N ASN A 24 -8.21 0.53 -8.31
CA ASN A 24 -7.47 -0.37 -7.43
C ASN A 24 -7.34 -1.78 -8.05
N PRO A 25 -6.76 -1.92 -9.25
CA PRO A 25 -6.44 -3.23 -9.82
C PRO A 25 -5.37 -3.97 -9.00
N SER A 26 -5.33 -5.29 -9.16
CA SER A 26 -4.34 -6.16 -8.50
C SER A 26 -3.98 -7.37 -9.38
N SER A 27 -2.81 -7.95 -9.12
CA SER A 27 -2.38 -9.26 -9.61
C SER A 27 -1.86 -10.04 -8.41
N ASP A 28 -2.58 -11.07 -7.99
CA ASP A 28 -2.26 -11.83 -6.78
C ASP A 28 -1.77 -13.24 -7.13
N GLY A 29 -0.77 -13.75 -6.41
CA GLY A 29 -0.36 -15.16 -6.42
C GLY A 29 0.00 -15.72 -7.80
N ASP A 30 -0.65 -16.83 -8.18
CA ASP A 30 -0.74 -17.20 -9.58
C ASP A 30 -1.68 -16.23 -10.31
N PRO A 31 -1.22 -15.49 -11.35
CA PRO A 31 -1.78 -14.19 -11.70
C PRO A 31 -3.31 -14.11 -11.80
N HIS A 32 -3.93 -13.82 -10.65
CA HIS A 32 -5.34 -13.51 -10.51
C HIS A 32 -5.49 -12.01 -10.72
N ILE A 33 -5.86 -11.63 -11.94
CA ILE A 33 -5.97 -10.23 -12.34
C ILE A 33 -7.31 -9.67 -11.90
N LYS A 34 -7.27 -8.49 -11.29
CA LYS A 34 -8.39 -7.56 -11.16
C LYS A 34 -8.07 -6.30 -11.94
N THR A 35 -8.90 -5.99 -12.92
CA THR A 35 -8.75 -4.81 -13.79
C THR A 35 -9.13 -3.50 -13.08
N VAL A 36 -8.77 -2.35 -13.68
CA VAL A 36 -9.14 -1.01 -13.18
C VAL A 36 -10.65 -0.87 -12.96
N ASP A 37 -11.47 -1.50 -13.81
CA ASP A 37 -12.92 -1.49 -13.73
C ASP A 37 -13.53 -2.62 -12.90
N GLY A 38 -12.69 -3.49 -12.32
CA GLY A 38 -13.07 -4.51 -11.34
C GLY A 38 -13.40 -5.88 -11.92
N VAL A 39 -13.27 -6.08 -13.24
CA VAL A 39 -13.37 -7.40 -13.87
C VAL A 39 -12.20 -8.27 -13.44
N ARG A 40 -12.49 -9.52 -13.08
CA ARG A 40 -11.53 -10.49 -12.56
C ARG A 40 -11.32 -11.64 -13.55
N TYR A 41 -10.08 -11.96 -13.86
CA TYR A 41 -9.73 -13.10 -14.71
C TYR A 41 -8.32 -13.61 -14.42
N ASP A 42 -8.04 -14.86 -14.79
CA ASP A 42 -6.70 -15.44 -14.59
C ASP A 42 -5.89 -15.29 -15.86
N PHE A 43 -4.61 -14.91 -15.74
CA PHE A 43 -3.68 -14.79 -16.87
C PHE A 43 -2.39 -15.56 -16.60
N GLN A 44 -2.39 -16.83 -16.96
CA GLN A 44 -1.35 -17.76 -16.53
C GLN A 44 -0.20 -17.93 -17.53
N ALA A 45 -0.02 -17.01 -18.48
CA ALA A 45 1.06 -17.11 -19.46
C ALA A 45 2.44 -16.96 -18.79
N ALA A 46 3.45 -17.66 -19.31
CA ALA A 46 4.82 -17.57 -18.82
C ALA A 46 5.64 -16.55 -19.63
N GLY A 47 6.29 -15.62 -18.94
CA GLY A 47 7.03 -14.53 -19.54
C GLY A 47 6.99 -13.27 -18.68
N GLU A 48 7.31 -12.14 -19.28
CA GLU A 48 7.21 -10.83 -18.64
C GLU A 48 6.13 -10.02 -19.35
N PHE A 49 5.29 -9.32 -18.60
CA PHE A 49 4.10 -8.66 -19.14
C PHE A 49 3.87 -7.29 -18.51
N VAL A 50 3.35 -6.37 -19.32
CA VAL A 50 2.91 -5.06 -18.85
C VAL A 50 1.57 -5.21 -18.12
N LEU A 51 1.59 -5.09 -16.80
CA LEU A 51 0.37 -5.12 -15.99
C LEU A 51 -0.43 -3.83 -16.14
N LEU A 52 0.23 -2.67 -16.06
CA LEU A 52 -0.39 -1.36 -16.24
C LEU A 52 0.54 -0.39 -16.96
N ARG A 53 -0.03 0.46 -17.81
CA ARG A 53 0.67 1.56 -18.48
C ARG A 53 -0.21 2.81 -18.54
N GLY A 54 0.41 3.97 -18.34
CA GLY A 54 -0.21 5.28 -18.41
C GLY A 54 0.84 6.38 -18.53
N GLU A 55 0.43 7.63 -18.32
CA GLU A 55 1.35 8.77 -18.39
C GLU A 55 2.39 8.69 -17.26
N ASN A 56 3.68 8.63 -17.63
CA ASN A 56 4.83 8.54 -16.71
C ASN A 56 4.80 7.36 -15.72
N LEU A 57 4.03 6.31 -16.04
CA LEU A 57 3.90 5.10 -15.23
C LEU A 57 3.82 3.86 -16.12
N GLU A 58 4.69 2.89 -15.87
CA GLU A 58 4.54 1.53 -16.39
C GLU A 58 4.87 0.52 -15.28
N ILE A 59 4.07 -0.52 -15.16
CA ILE A 59 4.24 -1.62 -14.21
C ILE A 59 4.33 -2.92 -15.01
N GLN A 60 5.39 -3.68 -14.79
CA GLN A 60 5.62 -5.00 -15.38
C GLN A 60 5.70 -6.07 -14.28
N ALA A 61 5.27 -7.28 -14.60
CA ALA A 61 5.48 -8.44 -13.75
C ALA A 61 6.07 -9.60 -14.56
N ARG A 62 6.87 -10.43 -13.87
CA ARG A 62 7.41 -11.68 -14.40
C ARG A 62 6.56 -12.84 -13.93
N HIS A 63 6.00 -13.59 -14.86
CA HIS A 63 5.19 -14.77 -14.61
C HIS A 63 6.04 -16.02 -14.86
N THR A 64 6.34 -16.77 -13.81
CA THR A 64 7.12 -18.02 -13.91
C THR A 64 6.17 -19.21 -13.81
N ALA A 65 6.10 -20.03 -14.86
CA ALA A 65 5.33 -21.29 -14.85
C ALA A 65 5.85 -22.25 -13.77
N VAL A 66 4.94 -22.97 -13.13
CA VAL A 66 5.27 -24.01 -12.14
C VAL A 66 4.48 -25.28 -12.43
N GLU A 67 5.05 -26.43 -12.08
CA GLU A 67 4.36 -27.70 -12.25
C GLU A 67 3.31 -27.91 -11.16
N THR A 68 2.13 -28.37 -11.53
CA THR A 68 1.04 -28.71 -10.60
C THR A 68 0.36 -30.02 -11.01
N ASN A 69 -0.21 -30.73 -10.03
CA ASN A 69 -0.90 -32.00 -10.27
C ASN A 69 -2.29 -31.83 -10.91
N ALA A 70 -2.76 -30.58 -11.07
CA ALA A 70 -3.99 -30.23 -11.75
C ALA A 70 -3.92 -28.78 -12.25
N PRO A 71 -4.68 -28.41 -13.28
CA PRO A 71 -4.87 -27.02 -13.67
C PRO A 71 -5.79 -26.27 -12.70
N LEU A 72 -5.80 -24.96 -12.82
CA LEU A 72 -6.81 -24.09 -12.23
C LEU A 72 -8.03 -24.03 -13.16
N GLY A 73 -9.26 -24.15 -12.64
CA GLY A 73 -10.42 -23.89 -13.51
C GLY A 73 -11.80 -24.24 -12.98
N PRO A 74 -12.83 -23.99 -13.81
CA PRO A 74 -12.82 -22.97 -14.87
C PRO A 74 -12.90 -21.56 -14.26
N ASN A 75 -12.17 -20.59 -14.81
CA ASN A 75 -12.26 -19.20 -14.37
C ASN A 75 -13.66 -18.63 -14.67
N ALA A 76 -14.23 -17.88 -13.72
CA ALA A 76 -15.61 -17.40 -13.82
C ALA A 76 -15.85 -16.39 -14.97
N HIS A 77 -14.84 -15.61 -15.35
CA HIS A 77 -14.95 -14.64 -16.45
C HIS A 77 -14.63 -15.28 -17.79
N THR A 78 -13.49 -15.97 -17.91
CA THR A 78 -13.03 -16.50 -19.20
C THR A 78 -13.67 -17.84 -19.56
N GLY A 79 -14.09 -18.62 -18.56
CA GLY A 79 -14.52 -20.01 -18.73
C GLY A 79 -13.36 -20.98 -18.99
N LEU A 80 -12.11 -20.51 -18.99
CA LEU A 80 -10.95 -21.31 -19.31
C LEU A 80 -10.43 -22.04 -18.07
N THR A 81 -9.90 -23.24 -18.31
CA THR A 81 -9.04 -23.99 -17.39
C THR A 81 -7.60 -23.81 -17.86
N SER A 82 -6.67 -23.56 -16.95
CA SER A 82 -5.27 -23.27 -17.31
C SER A 82 -4.31 -23.78 -16.25
N CYS A 83 -3.15 -24.25 -16.70
CA CYS A 83 -2.00 -24.43 -15.82
C CYS A 83 -1.54 -23.10 -15.22
N VAL A 84 -0.80 -23.16 -14.11
CA VAL A 84 -0.51 -21.97 -13.31
C VAL A 84 0.92 -21.44 -13.50
N SER A 85 1.05 -20.13 -13.49
CA SER A 85 2.31 -19.40 -13.36
C SER A 85 2.27 -18.60 -12.07
N LEU A 86 3.36 -18.01 -11.63
CA LEU A 86 3.40 -17.17 -10.42
C LEU A 86 3.90 -15.77 -10.77
N ASN A 87 3.32 -14.73 -10.18
CA ASN A 87 3.97 -13.42 -10.12
C ASN A 87 5.28 -13.57 -9.34
N THR A 88 6.45 -13.49 -9.97
CA THR A 88 7.75 -13.81 -9.34
C THR A 88 8.72 -12.63 -9.28
N ALA A 89 8.47 -11.59 -10.05
CA ALA A 89 9.22 -10.34 -10.01
C ALA A 89 8.33 -9.18 -10.40
N PHE A 90 8.68 -7.99 -9.89
CA PHE A 90 8.01 -6.74 -10.16
C PHE A 90 9.01 -5.73 -10.73
N ALA A 91 8.59 -4.96 -11.74
CA ALA A 91 9.34 -3.80 -12.20
C ALA A 91 8.39 -2.63 -12.50
N MET A 92 8.88 -1.41 -12.31
CA MET A 92 8.10 -0.19 -12.50
C MET A 92 8.95 0.96 -12.99
N GLN A 93 8.44 1.69 -13.98
CA GLN A 93 8.94 3.00 -14.37
C GLN A 93 8.00 4.06 -13.77
N VAL A 94 8.56 5.01 -13.02
CA VAL A 94 7.82 6.13 -12.43
C VAL A 94 8.60 7.42 -12.55
N GLY A 95 8.05 8.37 -13.30
CA GLY A 95 8.80 9.58 -13.66
C GLY A 95 10.13 9.20 -14.31
N LYS A 96 11.25 9.65 -13.74
CA LYS A 96 12.59 9.31 -14.26
C LYS A 96 13.19 8.03 -13.68
N HIS A 97 12.55 7.43 -12.68
CA HIS A 97 13.11 6.32 -11.91
C HIS A 97 12.60 4.97 -12.38
N ARG A 98 13.53 4.01 -12.47
CA ARG A 98 13.22 2.60 -12.71
C ARG A 98 13.43 1.80 -11.43
N ILE A 99 12.40 1.06 -11.02
CA ILE A 99 12.40 0.27 -9.79
C ILE A 99 12.25 -1.20 -10.17
N THR A 100 13.11 -2.07 -9.64
CA THR A 100 12.94 -3.52 -9.75
C THR A 100 12.90 -4.16 -8.38
N TYR A 101 12.04 -5.15 -8.20
CA TYR A 101 11.95 -5.97 -7.01
C TYR A 101 11.85 -7.43 -7.45
N GLU A 102 13.00 -8.10 -7.49
CA GLU A 102 13.17 -9.38 -8.15
C GLU A 102 14.22 -10.26 -7.45
N PRO A 103 14.30 -11.57 -7.75
CA PRO A 103 15.35 -12.43 -7.20
C PRO A 103 16.74 -11.87 -7.47
N ASN A 104 17.73 -12.33 -6.72
CA ASN A 104 19.09 -11.89 -6.97
C ASN A 104 19.53 -12.22 -8.43
N ILE A 105 20.43 -11.42 -8.96
CA ILE A 105 20.92 -11.56 -10.34
C ILE A 105 22.18 -12.44 -10.45
N ASN A 106 22.38 -13.36 -9.50
CA ASN A 106 23.49 -14.34 -9.55
C ASN A 106 23.07 -15.68 -10.21
N GLY A 107 21.80 -15.82 -10.57
CA GLY A 107 21.25 -17.01 -11.22
C GLY A 107 20.94 -18.17 -10.27
N LYS A 108 20.97 -17.96 -8.94
CA LYS A 108 20.63 -18.98 -7.94
C LYS A 108 19.47 -18.54 -7.05
N PRO A 109 18.56 -19.46 -6.69
CA PRO A 109 17.54 -19.18 -5.69
C PRO A 109 18.15 -18.70 -4.37
N ASP A 110 17.52 -17.72 -3.73
CA ASP A 110 17.96 -17.14 -2.46
C ASP A 110 16.75 -16.87 -1.55
N PRO A 111 16.60 -17.64 -0.45
CA PRO A 111 15.49 -17.48 0.49
C PRO A 111 15.64 -16.26 1.41
N SER A 112 16.76 -15.52 1.36
CA SER A 112 16.98 -14.35 2.23
C SER A 112 16.13 -13.14 1.84
N GLY A 113 15.70 -13.05 0.58
CA GLY A 113 14.81 -12.00 0.10
C GLY A 113 14.95 -11.71 -1.39
N LEU A 114 13.96 -11.01 -1.92
CA LEU A 114 14.08 -10.31 -3.20
C LEU A 114 14.98 -9.06 -3.04
N GLN A 115 15.61 -8.65 -4.12
CA GLN A 115 16.49 -7.50 -4.19
C GLN A 115 15.75 -6.30 -4.78
N LEU A 116 15.76 -5.17 -4.05
CA LEU A 116 15.24 -3.89 -4.51
C LEU A 116 16.35 -3.12 -5.23
N ARG A 117 16.09 -2.66 -6.45
CA ARG A 117 16.97 -1.73 -7.16
C ARG A 117 16.23 -0.46 -7.55
N VAL A 118 16.97 0.65 -7.54
CA VAL A 118 16.54 1.92 -8.11
C VAL A 118 17.59 2.35 -9.13
N ASP A 119 17.17 2.53 -10.37
CA ASP A 119 18.02 2.87 -11.51
C ASP A 119 19.21 1.88 -11.64
N SER A 120 18.91 0.58 -11.61
CA SER A 120 19.85 -0.55 -11.58
C SER A 120 20.74 -0.69 -10.35
N ASN A 121 20.72 0.26 -9.42
CA ASN A 121 21.54 0.20 -8.22
C ASN A 121 20.83 -0.59 -7.13
N LEU A 122 21.50 -1.60 -6.56
CA LEU A 122 21.01 -2.33 -5.40
C LEU A 122 20.91 -1.39 -4.20
N VAL A 123 19.73 -1.33 -3.59
CA VAL A 123 19.45 -0.46 -2.44
C VAL A 123 18.91 -1.27 -1.27
N GLN A 124 19.20 -0.80 -0.05
CA GLN A 124 18.64 -1.37 1.17
C GLN A 124 17.44 -0.53 1.63
N LEU A 125 16.28 -1.16 1.74
CA LEU A 125 15.07 -0.50 2.25
C LEU A 125 15.11 -0.44 3.79
N GLY A 126 15.47 0.71 4.33
CA GLY A 126 15.43 0.98 5.76
C GLY A 126 14.04 1.43 6.25
N THR A 127 13.91 1.60 7.57
CA THR A 127 12.64 2.04 8.20
C THR A 127 12.20 3.45 7.78
N GLN A 128 13.13 4.27 7.28
CA GLN A 128 12.83 5.62 6.78
C GLN A 128 12.37 5.64 5.31
N GLY A 129 12.42 4.49 4.62
CA GLY A 129 12.17 4.40 3.20
C GLY A 129 13.31 4.94 2.32
N ILE A 130 13.04 5.01 1.02
CA ILE A 130 13.93 5.53 -0.01
C ILE A 130 13.20 6.61 -0.78
N SER A 131 13.83 7.77 -0.95
CA SER A 131 13.28 8.85 -1.76
C SER A 131 13.46 8.63 -3.25
N LEU A 132 12.42 8.92 -4.03
CA LEU A 132 12.50 9.06 -5.48
C LEU A 132 12.43 10.55 -5.88
N VAL A 133 12.90 11.43 -4.99
CA VAL A 133 12.84 12.89 -5.15
C VAL A 133 11.38 13.30 -5.39
N ARG A 134 11.11 13.95 -6.53
CA ARG A 134 9.78 14.43 -6.92
C ARG A 134 8.83 13.34 -7.42
N ASP A 135 9.36 12.18 -7.80
CA ASP A 135 8.57 11.13 -8.46
C ASP A 135 7.91 10.18 -7.45
N GLY A 136 8.26 10.30 -6.17
CA GLY A 136 7.66 9.52 -5.10
C GLY A 136 8.64 9.06 -4.02
N ARG A 137 8.32 7.91 -3.42
CA ARG A 137 9.15 7.23 -2.43
C ARG A 137 8.79 5.75 -2.31
N ILE A 138 9.68 5.00 -1.69
CA ILE A 138 9.53 3.57 -1.40
C ILE A 138 9.60 3.38 0.12
N MET A 139 8.64 2.67 0.70
CA MET A 139 8.51 2.43 2.14
C MET A 139 8.41 0.92 2.42
N PRO A 140 8.91 0.43 3.56
CA PRO A 140 8.60 -0.93 3.98
C PRO A 140 7.12 -1.05 4.35
N THR A 141 6.59 -2.27 4.27
CA THR A 141 5.25 -2.62 4.79
C THR A 141 5.37 -3.42 6.09
N SER A 142 4.22 -3.75 6.68
CA SER A 142 4.14 -4.66 7.82
C SER A 142 4.45 -6.13 7.47
N ALA A 143 4.40 -6.50 6.19
CA ALA A 143 4.79 -7.82 5.72
C ALA A 143 6.32 -7.92 5.62
N PRO A 144 6.95 -9.02 6.08
CA PRO A 144 8.37 -9.26 5.87
C PRO A 144 8.75 -9.19 4.39
N GLY A 145 9.69 -8.32 4.05
CA GLY A 145 10.08 -8.06 2.65
C GLY A 145 9.07 -7.26 1.83
N GLY A 146 7.88 -6.95 2.35
CA GLY A 146 6.89 -6.22 1.60
C GLY A 146 7.28 -4.76 1.37
N VAL A 147 7.00 -4.27 0.17
CA VAL A 147 7.39 -2.94 -0.31
C VAL A 147 6.16 -2.15 -0.71
N GLN A 148 6.09 -0.89 -0.30
CA GLN A 148 5.10 0.08 -0.77
C GLN A 148 5.79 1.18 -1.57
N ILE A 149 5.32 1.45 -2.78
CA ILE A 149 5.77 2.54 -3.64
C ILE A 149 4.64 3.57 -3.71
N GLU A 150 4.93 4.79 -3.31
CA GLU A 150 4.02 5.93 -3.45
C GLU A 150 4.54 6.83 -4.55
N ALA A 151 3.84 6.85 -5.68
CA ALA A 151 4.19 7.67 -6.84
C ALA A 151 3.59 9.08 -6.73
N SER A 152 4.22 10.04 -7.40
CA SER A 152 3.64 11.37 -7.61
C SER A 152 2.22 11.25 -8.22
N GLY A 153 1.27 12.03 -7.71
CA GLY A 153 -0.13 11.94 -8.11
C GLY A 153 -1.02 11.04 -7.23
N GLY A 154 -0.44 10.40 -6.22
CA GLY A 154 -1.16 9.67 -5.16
C GLY A 154 -1.44 8.20 -5.45
N THR A 155 -0.89 7.66 -6.55
CA THR A 155 -0.89 6.23 -6.84
C THR A 155 0.00 5.49 -5.84
N VAL A 156 -0.50 4.39 -5.29
CA VAL A 156 0.22 3.53 -4.35
C VAL A 156 0.27 2.13 -4.91
N ILE A 157 1.44 1.50 -4.86
CA ILE A 157 1.66 0.09 -5.22
C ILE A 157 2.17 -0.61 -3.97
N VAL A 158 1.63 -1.77 -3.65
CA VAL A 158 2.03 -2.59 -2.52
C VAL A 158 2.37 -3.97 -3.04
N ILE A 159 3.59 -4.44 -2.77
CA ILE A 159 4.09 -5.74 -3.17
C ILE A 159 4.32 -6.55 -1.91
N THR A 160 3.60 -7.67 -1.78
CA THR A 160 3.71 -8.59 -0.64
C THR A 160 4.34 -9.90 -1.12
N PRO A 161 5.61 -10.17 -0.80
CA PRO A 161 6.29 -11.37 -1.24
C PRO A 161 6.03 -12.56 -0.30
N GLY A 162 6.04 -13.76 -0.89
CA GLY A 162 6.12 -15.03 -0.19
C GLY A 162 7.20 -15.93 -0.81
N TRP A 163 7.73 -16.84 -0.01
CA TRP A 163 8.74 -17.80 -0.46
C TRP A 163 8.13 -19.21 -0.48
N TRP A 164 8.25 -19.89 -1.61
CA TRP A 164 7.85 -21.27 -1.75
C TRP A 164 9.07 -22.19 -1.70
N GLU A 165 9.31 -22.80 -0.53
CA GLU A 165 10.50 -23.59 -0.25
C GLU A 165 10.67 -24.78 -1.21
N HIS A 166 9.59 -25.48 -1.53
CA HIS A 166 9.63 -26.66 -2.42
C HIS A 166 10.20 -26.31 -3.81
N TYR A 167 9.64 -25.26 -4.45
CA TYR A 167 10.13 -24.81 -5.74
C TYR A 167 11.37 -23.90 -5.64
N GLN A 168 11.69 -23.38 -4.46
CA GLN A 168 12.71 -22.36 -4.24
C GLN A 168 12.46 -21.12 -5.11
N VAL A 169 11.21 -20.65 -5.09
CA VAL A 169 10.76 -19.51 -5.89
C VAL A 169 10.03 -18.51 -5.00
N TRP A 170 10.27 -17.23 -5.27
CA TRP A 170 9.49 -16.14 -4.70
C TRP A 170 8.20 -15.96 -5.49
N TYR A 171 7.10 -15.67 -4.81
CA TYR A 171 5.84 -15.27 -5.42
C TYR A 171 5.32 -13.98 -4.79
N LEU A 172 4.48 -13.25 -5.52
CA LEU A 172 4.09 -11.87 -5.19
C LEU A 172 2.58 -11.69 -5.25
N ASN A 173 2.04 -10.97 -4.28
CA ASN A 173 0.78 -10.24 -4.43
C ASN A 173 1.08 -8.77 -4.74
N ILE A 174 0.52 -8.27 -5.83
CA ILE A 174 0.74 -6.90 -6.34
C ILE A 174 -0.59 -6.16 -6.27
N ASP A 175 -0.73 -5.31 -5.26
CA ASP A 175 -1.91 -4.47 -5.04
C ASP A 175 -1.63 -3.03 -5.50
N THR A 176 -2.58 -2.41 -6.19
CA THR A 176 -2.49 -0.98 -6.51
C THR A 176 -3.66 -0.21 -5.91
N ARG A 177 -3.44 1.08 -5.63
CA ARG A 177 -4.44 1.99 -5.10
C ARG A 177 -4.36 3.32 -5.83
N ARG A 178 -5.52 3.88 -6.17
CA ARG A 178 -5.64 5.21 -6.81
C ARG A 178 -4.77 5.32 -8.07
N VAL A 179 -4.64 4.23 -8.83
CA VAL A 179 -3.88 4.23 -10.08
C VAL A 179 -4.68 4.94 -11.17
N ARG A 180 -3.99 5.76 -11.98
CA ARG A 180 -4.60 6.44 -13.14
C ARG A 180 -4.23 5.81 -14.48
N ALA A 181 -3.23 4.93 -14.52
CA ALA A 181 -2.95 4.10 -15.68
C ALA A 181 -4.15 3.20 -15.99
N THR A 182 -4.44 3.04 -17.28
CA THR A 182 -5.64 2.34 -17.76
C THR A 182 -5.35 1.30 -18.85
N GLU A 183 -4.11 1.19 -19.30
CA GLU A 183 -3.71 0.23 -20.33
C GLU A 183 -2.93 -0.94 -19.72
N GLY A 184 -2.82 -2.07 -20.39
CA GLY A 184 -2.12 -3.28 -19.91
C GLY A 184 -3.07 -4.40 -19.49
N LEU A 185 -2.52 -5.49 -18.94
CA LEU A 185 -3.31 -6.65 -18.49
C LEU A 185 -4.37 -6.26 -17.44
N MET A 186 -4.05 -5.35 -16.53
CA MET A 186 -5.01 -4.86 -15.52
C MET A 186 -5.80 -3.63 -16.01
N GLY A 187 -5.71 -3.28 -17.29
CA GLY A 187 -6.31 -2.08 -17.87
C GLY A 187 -7.84 -2.06 -17.86
N THR A 188 -8.42 -0.94 -18.28
CA THR A 188 -9.88 -0.80 -18.38
C THR A 188 -10.46 -1.58 -19.56
N ILE A 189 -11.60 -2.22 -19.35
CA ILE A 189 -12.34 -2.90 -20.42
C ILE A 189 -13.38 -1.94 -21.03
N ALA A 190 -13.28 -1.71 -22.34
CA ALA A 190 -14.22 -0.87 -23.07
C ALA A 190 -15.62 -1.53 -23.15
N PRO A 191 -16.73 -0.76 -23.18
CA PRO A 191 -18.06 -1.32 -23.35
C PRO A 191 -18.17 -2.22 -24.60
N GLY A 192 -18.71 -3.43 -24.42
CA GLY A 192 -18.80 -4.42 -25.50
C GLY A 192 -17.52 -5.20 -25.78
N ASN A 193 -16.44 -4.96 -25.03
CA ASN A 193 -15.20 -5.75 -25.06
C ASN A 193 -15.14 -6.71 -23.86
N TRP A 194 -14.39 -7.81 -23.98
CA TRP A 194 -14.24 -8.78 -22.87
C TRP A 194 -12.85 -8.80 -22.21
N LEU A 195 -11.89 -8.12 -22.82
CA LEU A 195 -10.52 -7.90 -22.31
C LEU A 195 -10.15 -6.41 -22.38
N PRO A 196 -9.04 -5.97 -21.78
CA PRO A 196 -8.51 -4.64 -22.07
C PRO A 196 -8.13 -4.45 -23.54
N ALA A 197 -7.92 -3.20 -23.96
CA ALA A 197 -7.44 -2.89 -25.31
C ALA A 197 -6.03 -3.45 -25.55
N LEU A 198 -5.68 -3.70 -26.82
CA LEU A 198 -4.30 -3.97 -27.23
C LEU A 198 -3.44 -2.69 -27.10
N PRO A 199 -2.10 -2.79 -27.12
CA PRO A 199 -1.22 -1.63 -26.97
C PRO A 199 -1.41 -0.54 -28.04
N ASP A 200 -1.98 -0.88 -29.20
CA ASP A 200 -2.31 0.04 -30.29
C ASP A 200 -3.71 0.67 -30.16
N GLY A 201 -4.42 0.37 -29.08
CA GLY A 201 -5.78 0.83 -28.80
C GLY A 201 -6.89 0.02 -29.46
N SER A 202 -6.55 -1.02 -30.25
CA SER A 202 -7.56 -1.88 -30.86
C SER A 202 -8.28 -2.76 -29.84
N LEU A 203 -9.54 -3.08 -30.13
CA LEU A 203 -10.43 -3.89 -29.28
C LEU A 203 -10.63 -5.28 -29.90
N LEU A 204 -10.88 -6.29 -29.05
CA LEU A 204 -11.13 -7.67 -29.48
C LEU A 204 -12.61 -7.96 -29.76
N GLY A 205 -13.51 -7.08 -29.34
CA GLY A 205 -14.95 -7.26 -29.43
C GLY A 205 -15.52 -8.06 -28.26
N PRO A 206 -16.77 -8.55 -28.38
CA PRO A 206 -17.43 -9.32 -27.33
C PRO A 206 -16.73 -10.67 -27.12
N MET A 207 -16.94 -11.26 -25.95
CA MET A 207 -16.40 -12.58 -25.62
C MET A 207 -16.93 -13.63 -26.61
N PRO A 208 -16.06 -14.40 -27.27
CA PRO A 208 -16.47 -15.52 -28.13
C PRO A 208 -17.24 -16.59 -27.34
N ASP A 209 -18.19 -17.31 -27.95
CA ASP A 209 -18.83 -18.47 -27.32
C ASP A 209 -17.90 -19.68 -27.23
N ASP A 210 -17.00 -19.83 -28.20
CA ASP A 210 -16.05 -20.93 -28.31
C ASP A 210 -14.84 -20.76 -27.37
N LEU A 211 -14.56 -21.78 -26.54
CA LEU A 211 -13.48 -21.74 -25.55
C LEU A 211 -12.09 -21.68 -26.21
N ASP A 212 -11.89 -22.36 -27.33
CA ASP A 212 -10.62 -22.36 -28.06
C ASP A 212 -10.34 -20.98 -28.70
N GLN A 213 -11.38 -20.28 -29.15
CA GLN A 213 -11.26 -18.88 -29.55
C GLN A 213 -10.97 -17.95 -28.37
N ARG A 214 -11.61 -18.14 -27.21
CA ARG A 214 -11.25 -17.37 -25.99
C ARG A 214 -9.79 -17.56 -25.60
N TYR A 215 -9.29 -18.79 -25.68
CA TYR A 215 -7.89 -19.09 -25.43
C TYR A 215 -6.98 -18.32 -26.39
N ARG A 216 -7.23 -18.40 -27.70
CA ARG A 216 -6.45 -17.66 -28.71
C ARG A 216 -6.46 -16.15 -28.47
N ASP A 217 -7.64 -15.61 -28.21
CA ASP A 217 -7.79 -14.18 -27.97
C ASP A 217 -7.02 -13.74 -26.72
N LEU A 218 -7.10 -14.51 -25.62
CA LEU A 218 -6.41 -14.20 -24.35
C LEU A 218 -4.90 -14.40 -24.42
N TYR A 219 -4.44 -15.56 -24.88
CA TYR A 219 -3.03 -15.96 -24.77
C TYR A 219 -2.24 -15.68 -26.05
N ASP A 220 -2.80 -16.03 -27.22
CA ASP A 220 -2.08 -15.92 -28.50
C ASP A 220 -2.10 -14.47 -29.05
N LYS A 221 -3.18 -13.72 -28.81
CA LYS A 221 -3.33 -12.33 -29.29
C LYS A 221 -3.08 -11.30 -28.21
N PHE A 222 -3.91 -11.25 -27.17
CA PHE A 222 -3.82 -10.25 -26.10
C PHE A 222 -2.53 -10.38 -25.29
N GLY A 223 -2.22 -11.59 -24.81
CA GLY A 223 -1.03 -11.87 -24.01
C GLY A 223 0.27 -11.57 -24.76
N ASN A 224 0.38 -11.99 -26.03
CA ASN A 224 1.55 -11.68 -26.85
C ASN A 224 1.69 -10.19 -27.18
N ALA A 225 0.58 -9.45 -27.33
CA ALA A 225 0.64 -8.01 -27.56
C ALA A 225 1.19 -7.24 -26.35
N TRP A 226 0.88 -7.70 -25.13
CA TRP A 226 1.36 -7.10 -23.88
C TRP A 226 2.63 -7.74 -23.31
N LYS A 227 3.23 -8.69 -24.05
CA LYS A 227 4.48 -9.35 -23.66
C LYS A 227 5.65 -8.39 -23.81
N VAL A 228 6.45 -8.33 -22.76
CA VAL A 228 7.69 -7.54 -22.68
C VAL A 228 8.79 -8.26 -23.48
N ASN A 229 9.60 -7.49 -24.19
CA ASN A 229 10.76 -7.97 -24.93
C ASN A 229 12.06 -7.26 -24.48
N ASP A 230 13.21 -7.70 -24.99
CA ASP A 230 14.53 -7.20 -24.57
C ASP A 230 14.71 -5.68 -24.76
N SER A 231 13.90 -5.03 -25.61
CA SER A 231 13.94 -3.57 -25.80
C SER A 231 12.97 -2.80 -24.91
N THR A 232 11.97 -3.45 -24.32
CA THR A 232 10.94 -2.81 -23.49
C THR A 232 11.00 -3.23 -22.02
N THR A 233 11.85 -4.18 -21.68
CA THR A 233 11.96 -4.68 -20.30
C THR A 233 12.49 -3.63 -19.33
N LEU A 234 11.88 -3.61 -18.14
CA LEU A 234 12.35 -2.82 -17.01
C LEU A 234 13.21 -3.64 -16.03
N PHE A 235 13.30 -4.96 -16.21
CA PHE A 235 14.01 -5.87 -15.31
C PHE A 235 15.53 -5.84 -15.49
N ASP A 236 16.25 -6.22 -14.44
CA ASP A 236 17.69 -6.50 -14.51
C ASP A 236 17.90 -8.03 -14.65
N TYR A 237 18.90 -8.45 -15.43
CA TYR A 237 19.14 -9.87 -15.69
C TYR A 237 20.50 -10.31 -15.16
N ALA A 238 20.54 -11.56 -14.68
CA ALA A 238 21.78 -12.26 -14.45
C ALA A 238 22.56 -12.46 -15.78
N PRO A 239 23.90 -12.62 -15.74
CA PRO A 239 24.67 -12.92 -16.94
C PRO A 239 24.12 -14.14 -17.70
N GLY A 240 23.81 -13.95 -18.99
CA GLY A 240 23.25 -15.01 -19.85
C GLY A 240 21.72 -15.15 -19.79
N PHE A 241 21.02 -14.37 -18.95
CA PHE A 241 19.56 -14.33 -18.88
C PHE A 241 18.99 -13.17 -19.70
N SER A 242 17.74 -13.32 -20.16
CA SER A 242 16.97 -12.31 -20.89
C SER A 242 15.47 -12.57 -20.71
N THR A 243 14.60 -11.79 -21.37
CA THR A 243 13.16 -12.06 -21.41
C THR A 243 12.84 -13.50 -21.85
N LYS A 244 13.66 -14.07 -22.74
CA LYS A 244 13.50 -15.44 -23.25
C LYS A 244 13.70 -16.51 -22.18
N SER A 245 14.51 -16.23 -21.16
CA SER A 245 14.78 -17.19 -20.07
C SER A 245 13.54 -17.48 -19.22
N PHE A 246 12.55 -16.59 -19.26
CA PHE A 246 11.31 -16.68 -18.49
C PHE A 246 10.08 -16.96 -19.37
N THR A 247 10.27 -17.01 -20.69
CA THR A 247 9.18 -17.23 -21.65
C THR A 247 9.05 -18.72 -21.94
N ILE A 248 7.85 -19.26 -21.76
CA ILE A 248 7.50 -20.61 -22.21
C ILE A 248 6.43 -20.49 -23.28
N ASP A 249 6.80 -20.78 -24.53
CA ASP A 249 5.86 -20.77 -25.64
C ASP A 249 4.74 -21.79 -25.38
N ASN A 250 3.50 -21.38 -25.67
CA ASN A 250 2.27 -22.15 -25.47
C ASN A 250 1.91 -22.49 -24.00
N TRP A 251 2.59 -21.93 -23.00
CA TRP A 251 2.08 -21.96 -21.62
C TRP A 251 0.92 -20.96 -21.47
N PRO A 252 -0.24 -21.30 -20.86
CA PRO A 252 -0.51 -22.42 -19.95
C PRO A 252 -1.12 -23.69 -20.57
N GLY A 253 -0.94 -23.90 -21.89
CA GLY A 253 -1.47 -25.04 -22.65
C GLY A 253 -2.95 -24.90 -23.04
N ARG A 254 -3.32 -25.35 -24.25
CA ARG A 254 -4.72 -25.35 -24.73
C ARG A 254 -5.58 -26.42 -24.05
N ASP A 255 -5.02 -27.62 -23.88
CA ASP A 255 -5.68 -28.77 -23.26
C ASP A 255 -5.01 -29.06 -21.91
N SER A 256 -5.38 -28.30 -20.88
CA SER A 256 -4.79 -28.40 -19.55
C SER A 256 -5.48 -29.44 -18.65
N SER A 257 -6.29 -30.37 -19.19
CA SER A 257 -7.24 -31.22 -18.45
C SER A 257 -6.64 -32.36 -17.61
N GLY A 258 -5.34 -32.35 -17.33
CA GLY A 258 -4.65 -33.42 -16.61
C GLY A 258 -3.65 -32.89 -15.59
N SER A 259 -2.37 -32.96 -15.93
CA SER A 259 -1.23 -32.40 -15.18
C SER A 259 -0.68 -31.17 -15.89
N CYS A 260 -0.06 -30.29 -15.10
CA CYS A 260 0.65 -29.12 -15.60
C CYS A 260 2.14 -29.40 -15.53
N ASP A 261 2.67 -29.97 -16.62
CA ASP A 261 4.07 -30.37 -16.71
C ASP A 261 4.86 -29.32 -17.51
N LEU A 262 6.04 -28.96 -17.02
CA LEU A 262 6.91 -28.02 -17.71
C LEU A 262 7.58 -28.72 -18.91
N PRO A 263 7.87 -28.00 -20.01
CA PRO A 263 8.70 -28.55 -21.07
C PRO A 263 10.07 -28.98 -20.51
N LYS A 264 10.60 -30.11 -20.97
CA LYS A 264 11.86 -30.73 -20.48
C LYS A 264 13.09 -29.82 -20.46
N VAL A 265 13.06 -28.71 -21.20
CA VAL A 265 14.14 -27.71 -21.24
C VAL A 265 14.17 -26.82 -20.00
N PHE A 266 13.07 -26.77 -19.24
CA PHE A 266 12.99 -26.12 -17.94
C PHE A 266 13.17 -27.16 -16.83
N GLU A 267 13.90 -26.80 -15.77
CA GLU A 267 14.07 -27.68 -14.62
C GLU A 267 12.75 -27.80 -13.84
N GLY A 268 12.06 -28.94 -14.01
CA GLY A 268 10.87 -29.29 -13.24
C GLY A 268 11.20 -29.86 -11.86
N LYS A 269 10.25 -29.71 -10.93
CA LYS A 269 10.29 -30.39 -9.62
C LYS A 269 8.94 -31.07 -9.45
N ARG A 270 8.97 -32.30 -8.91
CA ARG A 270 7.75 -33.08 -8.69
C ARG A 270 6.70 -32.25 -7.95
N PRO A 271 5.48 -32.09 -8.49
CA PRO A 271 4.44 -31.31 -7.84
C PRO A 271 4.03 -31.86 -6.47
N LEU A 272 3.72 -30.95 -5.56
CA LEU A 272 3.08 -31.29 -4.28
C LEU A 272 1.66 -31.82 -4.52
N ALA A 273 1.19 -32.67 -3.61
CA ALA A 273 -0.19 -33.15 -3.66
C ALA A 273 -1.17 -31.98 -3.50
N LEU A 274 -2.31 -32.05 -4.20
CA LEU A 274 -3.35 -31.03 -4.10
C LEU A 274 -3.86 -30.93 -2.66
N MET A 275 -4.11 -29.69 -2.22
CA MET A 275 -4.76 -29.46 -0.93
C MET A 275 -6.27 -29.66 -1.06
N THR A 276 -6.89 -30.24 -0.04
CA THR A 276 -8.36 -30.32 -0.01
C THR A 276 -8.95 -28.92 0.15
N ARG A 277 -10.09 -28.66 -0.50
CA ARG A 277 -10.78 -27.37 -0.37
C ARG A 277 -11.10 -27.01 1.10
N VAL A 278 -11.48 -28.00 1.91
CA VAL A 278 -11.76 -27.78 3.35
C VAL A 278 -10.52 -27.29 4.09
N ALA A 279 -9.34 -27.87 3.84
CA ALA A 279 -8.10 -27.42 4.45
C ALA A 279 -7.71 -26.01 3.95
N ALA A 280 -7.87 -25.74 2.65
CA ALA A 280 -7.61 -24.42 2.08
C ALA A 280 -8.53 -23.34 2.70
N GLU A 281 -9.83 -23.62 2.84
CA GLU A 281 -10.80 -22.72 3.49
C GLU A 281 -10.46 -22.44 4.96
N GLN A 282 -9.95 -23.44 5.69
CA GLN A 282 -9.49 -23.29 7.07
C GLN A 282 -8.26 -22.39 7.16
N LEU A 283 -7.27 -22.59 6.29
CA LEU A 283 -6.07 -21.74 6.25
C LEU A 283 -6.38 -20.31 5.82
N ALA A 284 -7.34 -20.13 4.91
CA ALA A 284 -7.80 -18.82 4.42
C ALA A 284 -8.86 -18.17 5.32
N ALA A 285 -9.18 -18.73 6.49
CA ALA A 285 -10.33 -18.31 7.29
C ALA A 285 -10.26 -16.84 7.74
N GLU A 286 -9.06 -16.36 8.10
CA GLU A 286 -8.81 -15.00 8.60
C GLU A 286 -8.75 -13.92 7.50
N ILE A 287 -8.71 -14.31 6.22
CA ILE A 287 -8.71 -13.36 5.10
C ILE A 287 -10.12 -12.78 4.99
N VAL A 288 -10.24 -11.46 5.09
CA VAL A 288 -11.53 -10.76 5.12
C VAL A 288 -12.01 -10.39 3.72
N ASP A 289 -11.12 -9.87 2.87
CA ASP A 289 -11.49 -9.54 1.49
C ASP A 289 -11.93 -10.81 0.73
N PRO A 290 -13.14 -10.85 0.16
CA PRO A 290 -13.68 -12.05 -0.46
C PRO A 290 -12.96 -12.40 -1.77
N ASP A 291 -12.45 -11.43 -2.51
CA ASP A 291 -11.70 -11.67 -3.74
C ASP A 291 -10.35 -12.32 -3.39
N LYS A 292 -9.60 -11.75 -2.45
CA LYS A 292 -8.33 -12.30 -1.97
C LYS A 292 -8.50 -13.67 -1.31
N LYS A 293 -9.58 -13.87 -0.54
CA LYS A 293 -9.89 -15.18 0.05
C LYS A 293 -10.16 -16.22 -1.03
N SER A 294 -10.92 -15.86 -2.05
CA SER A 294 -11.20 -16.77 -3.17
C SER A 294 -9.93 -17.14 -3.93
N ASN A 295 -9.07 -16.16 -4.23
CA ASN A 295 -7.76 -16.39 -4.87
C ASN A 295 -6.93 -17.33 -4.00
N ALA A 296 -6.69 -16.98 -2.73
CA ALA A 296 -5.93 -17.81 -1.79
C ALA A 296 -6.38 -19.27 -1.74
N ILE A 297 -7.70 -19.53 -1.73
CA ILE A 297 -8.23 -20.91 -1.74
C ILE A 297 -7.85 -21.64 -3.03
N MET A 298 -7.88 -20.97 -4.19
CA MET A 298 -7.49 -21.56 -5.47
C MET A 298 -5.99 -21.88 -5.49
N ASP A 299 -5.12 -20.92 -5.14
CA ASP A 299 -3.66 -21.15 -5.05
C ASP A 299 -3.37 -22.31 -4.09
N LEU A 300 -3.94 -22.31 -2.89
CA LEU A 300 -3.73 -23.36 -1.86
C LEU A 300 -4.09 -24.76 -2.40
N VAL A 301 -5.24 -24.88 -3.07
CA VAL A 301 -5.71 -26.16 -3.63
C VAL A 301 -4.78 -26.67 -4.72
N VAL A 302 -4.43 -25.81 -5.69
CA VAL A 302 -3.68 -26.22 -6.89
C VAL A 302 -2.19 -26.42 -6.60
N THR A 303 -1.61 -25.60 -5.72
CA THR A 303 -0.19 -25.66 -5.36
C THR A 303 0.10 -26.66 -4.26
N GLY A 304 -0.86 -26.94 -3.37
CA GLY A 304 -0.63 -27.70 -2.15
C GLY A 304 0.19 -26.93 -1.08
N GLU A 305 0.47 -25.65 -1.28
CA GLU A 305 1.41 -24.87 -0.47
C GLU A 305 0.70 -23.94 0.54
N ALA A 306 0.77 -24.28 1.83
CA ALA A 306 0.11 -23.52 2.89
C ALA A 306 0.64 -22.08 3.07
N ALA A 307 1.87 -21.78 2.63
CA ALA A 307 2.46 -20.45 2.75
C ALA A 307 1.65 -19.36 2.04
N PHE A 308 0.92 -19.70 0.96
CA PHE A 308 0.08 -18.75 0.23
C PHE A 308 -0.94 -18.08 1.15
N ALA A 309 -1.57 -18.83 2.06
CA ALA A 309 -2.55 -18.29 3.01
C ALA A 309 -1.99 -17.13 3.84
N LYS A 310 -0.74 -17.25 4.29
CA LYS A 310 -0.05 -16.20 5.06
C LYS A 310 0.20 -14.95 4.22
N THR A 311 0.65 -15.12 2.98
CA THR A 311 0.93 -14.02 2.04
C THR A 311 -0.36 -13.24 1.73
N TYR A 312 -1.46 -13.94 1.42
CA TYR A 312 -2.76 -13.31 1.21
C TYR A 312 -3.31 -12.62 2.46
N LEU A 313 -3.15 -13.23 3.65
CA LEU A 313 -3.57 -12.61 4.91
C LEU A 313 -2.80 -11.31 5.20
N LEU A 314 -1.50 -11.29 4.95
CA LEU A 314 -0.69 -10.08 5.09
C LEU A 314 -1.12 -8.99 4.10
N ALA A 315 -1.33 -9.36 2.83
CA ALA A 315 -1.84 -8.44 1.82
C ALA A 315 -3.23 -7.88 2.18
N ASP A 316 -4.16 -8.71 2.66
CA ASP A 316 -5.48 -8.28 3.14
C ASP A 316 -5.38 -7.32 4.33
N LYS A 317 -4.52 -7.60 5.31
CA LYS A 317 -4.29 -6.71 6.45
C LYS A 317 -3.74 -5.35 6.00
N ILE A 318 -2.75 -5.33 5.10
CA ILE A 318 -2.18 -4.09 4.56
C ILE A 318 -3.22 -3.32 3.73
N ALA A 319 -4.06 -4.01 2.96
CA ALA A 319 -5.13 -3.41 2.15
C ALA A 319 -6.21 -2.72 3.00
N ARG A 320 -6.49 -3.26 4.17
CA ARG A 320 -7.53 -2.77 5.09
C ARG A 320 -7.02 -1.76 6.13
N ASN A 321 -5.72 -1.49 6.16
CA ASN A 321 -5.13 -0.49 7.05
C ASN A 321 -5.79 0.88 6.85
N ASN A 322 -6.33 1.45 7.92
CA ASN A 322 -6.89 2.79 7.90
C ASN A 322 -5.75 3.80 8.01
N TYR A 323 -5.71 4.73 7.06
CA TYR A 323 -4.68 5.77 7.10
C TYR A 323 -4.97 6.75 8.25
N PRO A 324 -3.94 7.33 8.88
CA PRO A 324 -4.11 8.29 9.96
C PRO A 324 -4.87 9.53 9.51
N ASP A 325 -5.52 10.24 10.44
CA ASP A 325 -6.14 11.53 10.11
C ASP A 325 -5.06 12.58 9.76
N PRO A 326 -5.35 13.54 8.85
CA PRO A 326 -4.42 14.62 8.54
C PRO A 326 -4.02 15.43 9.79
N PRO A 327 -2.75 15.83 9.93
CA PRO A 327 -2.31 16.71 11.02
C PRO A 327 -3.05 18.05 11.07
N ASP A 328 -3.59 18.36 12.25
CA ASP A 328 -4.17 19.66 12.55
C ASP A 328 -3.07 20.66 12.89
N LEU A 329 -2.77 21.54 11.92
CA LEU A 329 -1.68 22.50 12.01
C LEU A 329 -2.01 23.65 12.98
N GLY A 330 -1.13 23.84 13.95
CA GLY A 330 -1.19 24.89 14.96
C GLY A 330 -0.65 26.22 14.44
N LEU A 331 0.66 26.45 14.64
CA LEU A 331 1.39 27.66 14.28
C LEU A 331 2.62 27.31 13.42
N PRO A 332 3.10 28.21 12.54
CA PRO A 332 2.47 29.48 12.14
C PRO A 332 1.10 29.30 11.44
N LYS A 333 0.24 30.31 11.46
CA LYS A 333 -0.99 30.30 10.65
C LYS A 333 -0.67 30.53 9.18
N ASP A 334 -1.61 30.16 8.33
CA ASP A 334 -1.46 30.37 6.89
C ASP A 334 -1.36 31.87 6.60
N PHE A 335 -0.39 32.24 5.77
CA PHE A 335 0.03 33.61 5.43
C PHE A 335 0.60 34.45 6.59
N ASP A 336 1.04 33.85 7.69
CA ASP A 336 1.72 34.58 8.78
C ASP A 336 2.96 35.33 8.27
N THR A 337 3.24 36.48 8.89
CA THR A 337 4.45 37.27 8.63
C THR A 337 5.25 37.43 9.92
N LEU A 338 6.43 36.81 9.97
CA LEU A 338 7.25 36.69 11.18
C LEU A 338 8.54 37.52 11.05
N ARG A 339 8.95 38.20 12.13
CA ARG A 339 10.17 39.04 12.18
C ARG A 339 11.36 38.33 12.83
N VAL A 340 11.27 37.01 12.98
CA VAL A 340 12.29 36.14 13.53
C VAL A 340 12.60 35.07 12.49
N SER A 341 13.87 34.68 12.37
CA SER A 341 14.32 33.61 11.47
C SER A 341 14.17 32.22 12.07
N ASP A 342 14.07 32.16 13.40
CA ASP A 342 13.98 30.95 14.21
C ASP A 342 12.52 30.59 14.48
N ILE A 343 11.92 29.81 13.57
CA ILE A 343 10.48 29.53 13.60
C ILE A 343 10.20 28.21 14.31
N ARG A 344 9.27 28.24 15.27
CA ARG A 344 8.69 27.04 15.86
C ARG A 344 7.40 26.69 15.11
N PHE A 345 7.37 25.50 14.53
CA PHE A 345 6.20 24.90 13.91
C PHE A 345 5.51 24.00 14.94
N GLU A 346 4.18 24.10 15.05
CA GLU A 346 3.37 23.39 16.03
C GLU A 346 2.16 22.75 15.37
N TRP A 347 1.80 21.54 15.78
CA TRP A 347 0.60 20.83 15.34
C TRP A 347 0.07 19.93 16.45
N ASN A 348 -1.20 19.56 16.36
CA ASN A 348 -1.82 18.65 17.32
C ASN A 348 -1.54 17.20 16.94
N LYS A 349 -1.52 16.32 17.95
CA LYS A 349 -1.48 14.87 17.76
C LYS A 349 -2.66 14.44 16.88
N THR A 350 -2.35 13.66 15.85
CA THR A 350 -3.34 12.98 15.01
C THR A 350 -3.79 11.68 15.65
N THR A 351 -4.98 11.26 15.28
CA THR A 351 -5.54 9.95 15.60
C THR A 351 -5.35 9.01 14.44
N ASP A 352 -5.14 7.75 14.79
CA ASP A 352 -5.22 6.64 13.87
C ASP A 352 -6.41 5.78 14.28
N LYS A 353 -7.19 5.31 13.32
CA LYS A 353 -8.42 4.55 13.61
C LYS A 353 -8.12 3.14 14.12
N ASP A 354 -7.01 2.57 13.67
CA ASP A 354 -6.54 1.25 14.08
C ASP A 354 -5.70 1.33 15.36
N GLY A 355 -5.33 2.55 15.76
CA GLY A 355 -4.58 2.85 16.98
C GLY A 355 -3.07 2.70 16.80
N ASP A 356 -2.60 2.70 15.55
CA ASP A 356 -1.20 2.49 15.24
C ASP A 356 -0.31 3.63 15.77
N PRO A 357 0.94 3.31 16.18
CA PRO A 357 1.90 4.32 16.59
C PRO A 357 2.25 5.28 15.45
N LEU A 358 1.98 6.57 15.65
CA LEU A 358 2.23 7.59 14.63
C LEU A 358 3.60 8.25 14.77
N THR A 359 4.26 8.42 13.64
CA THR A 359 5.46 9.24 13.49
C THR A 359 5.15 10.48 12.64
N TYR A 360 5.90 11.56 12.87
CA TYR A 360 5.69 12.83 12.17
C TYR A 360 6.97 13.29 11.49
N LYS A 361 6.83 13.87 10.31
CA LYS A 361 7.90 14.59 9.60
C LYS A 361 7.41 16.00 9.28
N LEU A 362 8.21 17.02 9.61
CA LEU A 362 7.94 18.41 9.26
C LEU A 362 8.63 18.73 7.94
N TYR A 363 7.88 19.22 6.95
CA TYR A 363 8.47 19.71 5.71
C TYR A 363 8.29 21.21 5.57
N VAL A 364 9.39 21.93 5.32
CA VAL A 364 9.42 23.39 5.10
C VAL A 364 10.29 23.64 3.87
N TRP A 365 9.78 24.40 2.89
CA TRP A 365 10.52 24.70 1.67
C TRP A 365 10.20 26.09 1.12
N PRO A 366 11.13 26.73 0.38
CA PRO A 366 10.89 28.02 -0.27
C PRO A 366 9.75 27.95 -1.29
N VAL A 367 8.94 29.02 -1.40
CA VAL A 367 7.80 29.05 -2.34
C VAL A 367 8.19 29.01 -3.82
N ASN A 368 9.46 29.29 -4.13
CA ASN A 368 10.02 29.24 -5.48
C ASN A 368 10.67 27.89 -5.81
N GLU A 369 10.58 26.91 -4.89
CA GLU A 369 11.05 25.55 -5.08
C GLU A 369 9.86 24.59 -5.17
N MET A 370 9.99 23.52 -5.98
CA MET A 370 8.99 22.46 -6.02
C MET A 370 9.10 21.59 -4.77
N PRO A 371 7.96 21.09 -4.23
CA PRO A 371 7.98 20.24 -3.05
C PRO A 371 8.65 18.89 -3.34
N ASP A 372 9.50 18.47 -2.41
CA ASP A 372 10.13 17.17 -2.31
C ASP A 372 9.97 16.67 -0.86
N ASN A 373 8.99 15.80 -0.65
CA ASN A 373 8.63 15.26 0.67
C ASN A 373 9.80 14.54 1.36
N ASN A 374 10.85 14.20 0.62
CA ASN A 374 12.03 13.52 1.17
C ASN A 374 12.94 14.45 1.97
N ASN A 375 12.78 15.76 1.79
CA ASN A 375 13.43 16.77 2.64
C ASN A 375 12.67 17.02 3.96
N ALA A 376 11.62 16.24 4.24
CA ALA A 376 10.88 16.33 5.49
C ALA A 376 11.73 15.82 6.67
N ILE A 377 11.74 16.59 7.74
CA ILE A 377 12.58 16.38 8.92
C ILE A 377 11.82 15.53 9.94
N PRO A 378 12.31 14.34 10.33
CA PRO A 378 11.69 13.54 11.37
C PRO A 378 11.54 14.30 12.69
N VAL A 379 10.38 14.14 13.32
CA VAL A 379 10.04 14.76 14.61
C VAL A 379 9.90 13.64 15.62
N SER A 380 10.87 13.51 16.52
CA SER A 380 10.77 12.62 17.67
C SER A 380 9.66 13.10 18.59
N SER A 381 8.79 12.20 19.04
CA SER A 381 7.86 12.49 20.12
C SER A 381 8.67 12.83 21.38
N GLU A 382 8.52 14.06 21.89
CA GLU A 382 8.91 14.31 23.27
C GLU A 382 7.95 13.50 24.15
N ASN A 383 8.39 12.34 24.62
CA ASN A 383 7.67 11.50 25.57
C ASN A 383 7.51 12.26 26.89
N HIS A 384 6.54 13.18 26.95
CA HIS A 384 6.35 14.08 28.08
C HIS A 384 5.42 13.48 29.15
N TRP A 385 5.55 12.19 29.45
CA TRP A 385 4.71 11.50 30.43
C TRP A 385 5.01 11.90 31.90
N TRP A 386 6.14 12.58 32.17
CA TRP A 386 6.57 12.90 33.55
C TRP A 386 6.28 14.33 34.06
N ARG A 387 6.21 15.37 33.22
CA ARG A 387 6.11 16.76 33.75
C ARG A 387 4.71 17.17 34.19
N GLY A 388 3.68 16.47 33.75
CA GLY A 388 2.30 16.69 34.20
C GLY A 388 2.01 16.08 35.56
N SER A 389 2.47 14.84 35.80
CA SER A 389 2.08 14.05 36.97
C SER A 389 2.60 14.61 38.28
N LEU A 390 3.83 15.15 38.33
CA LEU A 390 4.39 15.75 39.55
C LEU A 390 3.63 17.01 40.00
N LYS A 391 3.22 17.88 39.06
CA LYS A 391 2.44 19.09 39.42
C LYS A 391 1.05 18.73 39.93
N TRP A 392 0.38 17.78 39.31
CA TRP A 392 -0.94 17.32 39.76
C TRP A 392 -0.88 16.50 41.04
N ALA A 393 0.13 15.65 41.22
CA ALA A 393 0.37 14.93 42.47
C ALA A 393 0.68 15.90 43.62
N LEU A 394 1.43 16.99 43.35
CA LEU A 394 1.66 18.05 44.31
C LEU A 394 0.38 18.82 44.64
N ILE A 395 -0.47 19.14 43.65
CA ILE A 395 -1.75 19.81 43.87
C ILE A 395 -2.73 18.91 44.63
N VAL A 396 -2.85 17.64 44.27
CA VAL A 396 -3.68 16.65 44.98
C VAL A 396 -3.15 16.41 46.39
N GLY A 397 -1.83 16.35 46.56
CA GLY A 397 -1.18 16.29 47.87
C GLY A 397 -1.47 17.54 48.71
N LEU A 398 -1.42 18.75 48.10
CA LEU A 398 -1.72 20.01 48.77
C LEU A 398 -3.20 20.12 49.15
N ILE A 399 -4.12 19.69 48.28
CA ILE A 399 -5.55 19.62 48.54
C ILE A 399 -5.84 18.60 49.65
N GLY A 400 -5.21 17.43 49.60
CA GLY A 400 -5.30 16.40 50.64
C GLY A 400 -4.79 16.91 52.00
N LEU A 401 -3.69 17.66 52.01
CA LEU A 401 -3.11 18.25 53.21
C LEU A 401 -3.99 19.39 53.76
N LEU A 402 -4.55 20.24 52.90
CA LEU A 402 -5.50 21.28 53.28
C LEU A 402 -6.81 20.68 53.83
N LEU A 403 -7.31 19.59 53.22
CA LEU A 403 -8.45 18.84 53.74
C LEU A 403 -8.14 18.19 55.09
N PHE A 404 -6.94 17.63 55.27
CA PHE A 404 -6.51 17.04 56.53
C PHE A 404 -6.40 18.09 57.64
N VAL A 405 -5.78 19.25 57.37
CA VAL A 405 -5.69 20.38 58.30
C VAL A 405 -7.08 20.95 58.62
N PHE A 406 -7.97 21.05 57.64
CA PHE A 406 -9.33 21.54 57.86
C PHE A 406 -10.20 20.54 58.65
N LEU A 407 -10.09 19.24 58.38
CA LEU A 407 -10.80 18.19 59.12
C LEU A 407 -10.29 18.06 60.56
N SER A 408 -8.98 18.19 60.78
CA SER A 408 -8.39 18.18 62.13
C SER A 408 -8.74 19.45 62.93
N TYR A 409 -8.81 20.62 62.29
CA TYR A 409 -9.29 21.85 62.92
C TYR A 409 -10.80 21.81 63.26
N THR A 410 -11.61 21.07 62.48
CA THR A 410 -13.07 21.05 62.61
C THR A 410 -13.64 19.82 63.34
N ALA A 411 -12.80 18.87 63.75
CA ALA A 411 -13.14 17.83 64.72
C ALA A 411 -13.66 18.39 66.07
N LEU A 412 -13.59 19.71 66.25
CA LEU A 412 -14.12 20.47 67.39
C LEU A 412 -15.58 20.99 67.22
N LYS A 413 -16.28 20.86 66.08
CA LYS A 413 -17.69 21.35 65.96
C LYS A 413 -18.68 20.44 65.19
N LYS A 414 -19.90 20.40 65.76
CA LYS A 414 -21.02 19.43 65.61
C LYS A 414 -21.84 19.45 64.29
N LYS A 415 -21.25 19.68 63.10
CA LYS A 415 -22.01 19.73 61.81
C LYS A 415 -21.45 18.80 60.72
N ARG A 416 -21.60 17.48 60.89
CA ARG A 416 -21.03 16.44 60.01
C ARG A 416 -21.66 16.30 58.61
N ARG A 417 -22.96 16.60 58.41
CA ARG A 417 -23.66 16.31 57.13
C ARG A 417 -23.35 17.29 55.99
N LEU A 418 -23.14 18.57 56.28
CA LEU A 418 -22.79 19.59 55.28
C LEU A 418 -21.37 19.39 54.71
N LEU A 419 -20.47 18.81 55.52
CA LEU A 419 -19.08 18.60 55.15
C LEU A 419 -18.89 17.45 54.17
N VAL A 420 -19.69 16.39 54.28
CA VAL A 420 -19.68 15.26 53.32
C VAL A 420 -20.10 15.73 51.93
N TRP A 421 -21.12 16.60 51.84
CA TRP A 421 -21.54 17.17 50.57
C TRP A 421 -20.46 18.06 49.94
N LEU A 422 -19.76 18.87 50.74
CA LEU A 422 -18.66 19.70 50.24
C LEU A 422 -17.49 18.85 49.71
N ALA A 423 -17.12 17.78 50.42
CA ALA A 423 -16.07 16.85 50.00
C ALA A 423 -16.43 16.11 48.71
N ILE A 424 -17.69 15.69 48.56
CA ILE A 424 -18.19 15.05 47.33
C ILE A 424 -18.16 16.05 46.16
N ILE A 425 -18.54 17.31 46.36
CA ILE A 425 -18.51 18.33 45.31
C ILE A 425 -17.07 18.63 44.88
N ILE A 426 -16.12 18.71 45.82
CA ILE A 426 -14.70 18.92 45.51
C ILE A 426 -14.13 17.71 44.76
N LEU A 427 -14.45 16.48 45.20
CA LEU A 427 -14.01 15.26 44.52
C LEU A 427 -14.60 15.17 43.10
N ALA A 428 -15.89 15.49 42.93
CA ALA A 428 -16.54 15.56 41.63
C ALA A 428 -15.88 16.62 40.73
N ALA A 429 -15.57 17.81 41.26
CA ALA A 429 -14.86 18.86 40.53
C ALA A 429 -13.45 18.45 40.12
N VAL A 430 -12.72 17.68 40.95
CA VAL A 430 -11.41 17.13 40.62
C VAL A 430 -11.51 16.06 39.53
N ILE A 431 -12.51 15.18 39.60
CA ILE A 431 -12.77 14.16 38.57
C ILE A 431 -13.18 14.82 37.25
N LEU A 432 -14.06 15.84 37.28
CA LEU A 432 -14.43 16.64 36.12
C LEU A 432 -13.21 17.39 35.55
N ALA A 433 -12.37 18.00 36.38
CA ALA A 433 -11.14 18.66 35.91
C ALA A 433 -10.14 17.67 35.31
N TYR A 434 -10.08 16.43 35.80
CA TYR A 434 -9.26 15.37 35.23
C TYR A 434 -9.80 14.86 33.87
N PHE A 435 -11.12 14.65 33.77
CA PHE A 435 -11.77 14.18 32.54
C PHE A 435 -11.85 15.26 31.44
N PHE A 436 -12.12 16.52 31.80
CA PHE A 436 -12.21 17.63 30.85
C PHE A 436 -10.86 18.37 30.65
N GLY A 437 -9.86 18.10 31.49
CA GLY A 437 -8.50 18.65 31.38
C GLY A 437 -7.58 17.90 30.42
N GLY A 438 -8.12 17.07 29.53
CA GLY A 438 -7.37 16.37 28.49
C GLY A 438 -6.58 17.37 27.65
N ARG A 439 -5.29 17.56 27.94
CA ARG A 439 -4.40 18.36 27.10
C ARG A 439 -4.40 17.74 25.71
N ARG A 440 -4.74 18.54 24.70
CA ARG A 440 -4.28 18.26 23.34
C ARG A 440 -2.76 18.14 23.41
N THR A 441 -2.26 16.95 23.10
CA THR A 441 -0.82 16.76 22.97
C THR A 441 -0.41 17.50 21.70
N SER A 442 0.38 18.56 21.86
CA SER A 442 0.93 19.31 20.74
C SER A 442 2.38 18.90 20.51
N PHE A 443 2.74 18.74 19.24
CA PHE A 443 4.09 18.53 18.79
C PHE A 443 4.66 19.85 18.30
N SER A 444 5.97 20.01 18.40
CA SER A 444 6.63 21.16 17.81
C SER A 444 8.02 20.84 17.30
N ARG A 445 8.45 21.55 16.27
CA ARG A 445 9.82 21.50 15.76
C ARG A 445 10.28 22.91 15.42
N LYS A 446 11.47 23.27 15.90
CA LYS A 446 12.10 24.55 15.57
C LYS A 446 12.97 24.39 14.32
N ILE A 447 12.83 25.29 13.36
CA ILE A 447 13.71 25.44 12.21
C ILE A 447 14.47 26.76 12.37
N PRO A 448 15.80 26.72 12.54
CA PRO A 448 16.59 27.94 12.65
C PRO A 448 16.84 28.58 11.27
N ASP A 449 17.26 29.84 11.29
CA ASP A 449 17.91 30.52 10.16
C ASP A 449 17.10 30.60 8.84
N LEU A 450 15.76 30.69 8.92
CA LEU A 450 14.97 31.03 7.73
C LEU A 450 15.29 32.45 7.26
N LYS A 451 15.53 32.62 5.95
CA LYS A 451 16.07 33.87 5.37
C LYS A 451 15.01 34.98 5.36
N PRO A 452 15.32 36.17 5.92
CA PRO A 452 14.46 37.35 5.78
C PRO A 452 14.23 37.73 4.31
N GLY A 453 13.04 38.25 4.01
CA GLY A 453 12.60 38.60 2.66
C GLY A 453 12.03 37.42 1.85
N ASN A 454 12.13 36.18 2.36
CA ASN A 454 11.62 34.99 1.67
C ASN A 454 10.28 34.53 2.22
N ALA A 455 9.56 33.78 1.39
CA ALA A 455 8.37 33.05 1.77
C ALA A 455 8.62 31.54 1.72
N TYR A 456 7.99 30.82 2.63
CA TYR A 456 8.13 29.38 2.78
C TYR A 456 6.75 28.72 2.83
N PHE A 457 6.62 27.56 2.21
CA PHE A 457 5.55 26.63 2.47
C PHE A 457 5.96 25.66 3.58
N TRP A 458 4.97 25.15 4.31
CA TRP A 458 5.18 24.09 5.27
C TRP A 458 3.97 23.17 5.38
N LYS A 459 4.23 21.91 5.73
CA LYS A 459 3.23 20.89 6.03
C LYS A 459 3.81 19.84 6.98
N VAL A 460 2.95 19.03 7.57
CA VAL A 460 3.34 17.87 8.38
C VAL A 460 2.88 16.60 7.68
N ILE A 461 3.77 15.62 7.62
CA ILE A 461 3.50 14.28 7.10
C ILE A 461 3.42 13.35 8.30
N THR A 462 2.35 12.56 8.38
CA THR A 462 2.16 11.54 9.41
C THR A 462 2.20 10.16 8.79
N GLU A 463 2.94 9.25 9.43
CA GLU A 463 3.10 7.86 8.99
C GLU A 463 2.77 6.92 10.15
N ASP A 464 2.02 5.85 9.88
CA ASP A 464 1.60 4.83 10.86
C ASP A 464 2.53 3.62 10.95
N GLY A 465 3.54 3.53 10.06
CA GLY A 465 4.45 2.39 9.98
C GLY A 465 3.85 1.11 9.36
N GLN A 466 2.56 1.13 9.00
CA GLN A 466 1.82 0.04 8.36
C GLN A 466 1.51 0.33 6.88
N GLY A 467 2.06 1.43 6.34
CA GLY A 467 1.87 1.87 4.96
C GLY A 467 0.82 2.99 4.80
N GLY A 468 0.21 3.48 5.87
CA GLY A 468 -0.61 4.69 5.83
C GLY A 468 0.26 5.93 6.00
N THR A 469 0.18 6.81 5.00
CA THR A 469 0.76 8.16 5.08
C THR A 469 -0.25 9.21 4.68
N VAL A 470 -0.35 10.25 5.50
CA VAL A 470 -1.22 11.40 5.25
C VAL A 470 -0.47 12.70 5.47
N GLU A 471 -0.72 13.64 4.57
CA GLU A 471 -0.20 15.01 4.65
C GLU A 471 -1.26 15.94 5.23
N SER A 472 -0.81 16.94 5.99
CA SER A 472 -1.66 18.07 6.34
C SER A 472 -1.95 18.95 5.12
N GLU A 473 -2.82 19.96 5.31
CA GLU A 473 -2.83 21.10 4.41
C GLU A 473 -1.43 21.73 4.29
N THR A 474 -1.14 22.36 3.16
CA THR A 474 0.08 23.15 2.98
C THR A 474 -0.21 24.59 3.35
N ARG A 475 0.57 25.15 4.27
CA ARG A 475 0.47 26.56 4.70
C ARG A 475 1.67 27.36 4.24
N ARG A 476 1.48 28.64 4.02
CA ARG A 476 2.53 29.60 3.68
C ARG A 476 2.87 30.50 4.86
N LEU A 477 4.14 30.89 5.00
CA LEU A 477 4.56 31.99 5.85
C LEU A 477 5.56 32.90 5.13
N ASN A 478 5.74 34.13 5.62
CA ASN A 478 6.73 35.09 5.14
C ASN A 478 7.67 35.48 6.29
N ILE A 479 8.98 35.55 6.03
CA ILE A 479 9.97 36.06 6.97
C ILE A 479 10.31 37.49 6.57
N ARG A 480 10.18 38.44 7.50
CA ARG A 480 10.42 39.87 7.27
C ARG A 480 11.70 40.36 7.92
#